data_AF-A0A7S2PDT4-F1
#
_entry.id   AF-A0A7S2PDT4-F1
#
_cell.length_a   1.000
_cell.length_b   1.000
_cell.length_c   1.000
_cell.angle_alpha   90.00
_cell.angle_beta   90.00
_cell.angle_gamma   90.00
#
_symmetry.space_group_name_H-M   'P 1'
#
loop_
_entity.id
_entity.type
_entity.pdbx_description
1 polymer ?
#
loop_
_entity_poly.entity_id
_entity_poly.type
_entity_poly.pdbx_seq_one_letter_code
_entity_poly.pdbx_strand_id
1 'polypeptide(L)'
;MTQIAGAGCPVSLSNMIAFLKTFLDENGNVSPLYKQEGASTPDAESIYAPALTYTLLFTLVVYAFEAHLDDLQYAAYKIKDFPKNLKDTVLKIDGLANAKSEGNTKEEEAADDVLLLPKLESKFEKSQKYGVDKIRFQMVSQLYNLIEGVGFLVCGFLPYTWDMAASVYDKGEIGTSLVFLAILTLIGTITSLPFELYSTFQIEKKHGFNKQTMGLFFSDKVKSLLLTFVIGGPFVALLLNYRKG
;
A
#
# COMPACT_ATOMS: atom_id res chain seq x y z
N MET A 1 -30.99 0.84 35.18
CA MET A 1 -29.85 -0.10 35.30
C MET A 1 -30.12 -1.24 34.32
N THR A 2 -29.69 -1.11 33.06
CA THR A 2 -28.41 -1.62 32.51
C THR A 2 -28.43 -3.14 32.28
N GLN A 3 -28.64 -3.58 31.04
CA GLN A 3 -27.70 -4.50 30.38
C GLN A 3 -28.02 -4.59 28.87
N ILE A 4 -27.14 -4.00 28.07
CA ILE A 4 -27.06 -4.18 26.63
C ILE A 4 -26.22 -5.45 26.46
N ALA A 5 -26.85 -6.59 26.19
CA ALA A 5 -26.16 -7.84 25.90
C ALA A 5 -25.51 -7.75 24.51
N GLY A 6 -24.21 -8.06 24.47
CA GLY A 6 -23.31 -7.76 23.37
C GLY A 6 -23.70 -8.41 22.04
N ALA A 7 -23.54 -7.63 20.96
CA ALA A 7 -23.43 -8.13 19.61
C ALA A 7 -22.16 -9.00 19.52
N GLY A 8 -22.34 -10.32 19.65
CA GLY A 8 -21.30 -11.29 19.37
C GLY A 8 -20.87 -11.21 17.91
N CYS A 9 -19.56 -11.20 17.67
CA CYS A 9 -18.98 -11.29 16.34
C CYS A 9 -19.61 -12.48 15.57
N PRO A 10 -20.17 -12.29 14.36
CA PRO A 10 -20.93 -13.33 13.65
C PRO A 10 -20.06 -14.47 13.11
N VAL A 11 -18.74 -14.47 13.37
CA VAL A 11 -17.79 -15.45 12.86
C VAL A 11 -17.24 -16.28 14.03
N SER A 12 -17.83 -17.45 14.25
CA SER A 12 -17.30 -18.44 15.20
C SER A 12 -15.92 -18.94 14.75
N LEU A 13 -14.98 -19.06 15.70
CA LEU A 13 -13.63 -19.58 15.46
C LEU A 13 -13.65 -20.97 14.80
N SER A 14 -14.68 -21.77 15.08
CA SER A 14 -14.91 -23.09 14.46
C SER A 14 -15.25 -22.99 12.97
N ASN A 15 -16.06 -22.00 12.57
CA ASN A 15 -16.38 -21.76 11.16
C ASN A 15 -15.15 -21.26 10.39
N MET A 16 -14.28 -20.48 11.05
CA MET A 16 -13.04 -20.01 10.46
C MET A 16 -12.04 -21.15 10.22
N ILE A 17 -11.88 -22.06 11.18
CA ILE A 17 -11.02 -23.25 11.03
C ILE A 17 -11.59 -24.19 9.96
N ALA A 18 -12.90 -24.40 9.91
CA ALA A 18 -13.54 -25.20 8.88
C ALA A 18 -13.35 -24.60 7.48
N PHE A 19 -13.48 -23.28 7.35
CA PHE A 19 -13.18 -22.56 6.12
C PHE A 19 -11.71 -22.70 5.71
N LEU A 20 -10.77 -22.56 6.64
CA LEU A 20 -9.34 -22.74 6.36
C LEU A 20 -8.99 -24.15 5.88
N LYS A 21 -9.68 -25.17 6.40
CA LYS A 21 -9.52 -26.57 5.95
C LYS A 21 -9.98 -26.81 4.51
N THR A 22 -10.84 -25.97 3.94
CA THR A 22 -11.23 -26.10 2.52
C THR A 22 -10.08 -25.83 1.55
N PHE A 23 -9.00 -25.22 2.02
CA PHE A 23 -7.81 -24.93 1.23
C PHE A 23 -6.67 -25.90 1.49
N LEU A 24 -6.86 -26.96 2.27
CA LEU A 24 -5.84 -27.97 2.52
C LEU A 24 -6.09 -29.21 1.65
N ASP A 25 -5.06 -29.71 1.00
CA ASP A 25 -5.10 -30.99 0.29
C ASP A 25 -4.96 -32.18 1.27
N GLU A 26 -5.08 -33.41 0.75
CA GLU A 26 -4.98 -34.65 1.54
C GLU A 26 -3.61 -34.82 2.23
N ASN A 27 -2.58 -34.12 1.76
CA ASN A 27 -1.24 -34.12 2.32
C ASN A 27 -1.00 -32.95 3.29
N GLY A 28 -2.01 -32.10 3.52
CA GLY A 28 -1.94 -30.92 4.40
C GLY A 28 -1.26 -29.69 3.78
N ASN A 29 -1.03 -29.66 2.47
CA ASN A 29 -0.53 -28.48 1.77
C ASN A 29 -1.68 -27.56 1.36
N VAL A 30 -1.39 -26.27 1.20
CA VAL A 30 -2.38 -25.32 0.71
C VAL A 30 -2.60 -25.52 -0.78
N SER A 31 -3.85 -25.71 -1.19
CA SER A 31 -4.28 -25.85 -2.58
C SER A 31 -5.22 -24.70 -2.96
N PRO A 32 -5.07 -24.11 -4.16
CA PRO A 32 -5.95 -23.04 -4.60
C PRO A 32 -7.35 -23.59 -4.91
N LEU A 33 -8.37 -22.77 -4.66
CA LEU A 33 -9.78 -23.12 -4.89
C LEU A 33 -10.06 -23.30 -6.39
N TYR A 34 -9.56 -22.40 -7.22
CA TYR A 34 -9.65 -22.50 -8.68
C TYR A 34 -8.38 -23.14 -9.25
N LYS A 35 -8.57 -24.14 -10.10
CA LYS A 35 -7.52 -24.79 -10.90
C LYS A 35 -7.99 -24.85 -12.34
N GLN A 36 -7.09 -24.60 -13.29
CA GLN A 36 -7.40 -24.71 -14.71
C GLN A 36 -7.68 -26.18 -15.08
N GLU A 37 -8.53 -26.38 -16.07
CA GLU A 37 -8.84 -27.72 -16.57
C GLU A 37 -7.58 -28.36 -17.17
N GLY A 38 -7.27 -29.59 -16.78
CA GLY A 38 -6.06 -30.30 -17.18
C GLY A 38 -4.78 -29.89 -16.43
N ALA A 39 -4.87 -29.02 -15.41
CA ALA A 39 -3.73 -28.73 -14.55
C ALA A 39 -3.27 -29.99 -13.81
N SER A 40 -2.02 -30.41 -14.04
CA SER A 40 -1.39 -31.48 -13.28
C SER A 40 -1.21 -31.04 -11.83
N THR A 41 -1.79 -31.79 -10.90
CA THR A 41 -1.40 -31.67 -9.49
C THR A 41 0.05 -32.15 -9.37
N PRO A 42 0.96 -31.36 -8.78
CA PRO A 42 2.32 -31.82 -8.55
C PRO A 42 2.28 -33.13 -7.79
N ASP A 43 3.10 -34.11 -8.20
CA ASP A 43 3.27 -35.34 -7.45
C ASP A 43 3.66 -35.02 -6.00
N ALA A 44 3.23 -35.82 -5.02
CA ALA A 44 3.46 -35.51 -3.61
C ALA A 44 4.97 -35.39 -3.24
N GLU A 45 5.85 -36.00 -4.04
CA GLU A 45 7.31 -35.92 -3.91
C GLU A 45 7.93 -34.73 -4.65
N SER A 46 7.15 -33.99 -5.43
CA SER A 46 7.60 -32.83 -6.22
C SER A 46 7.91 -31.65 -5.32
N ILE A 47 9.04 -30.99 -5.56
CA ILE A 47 9.43 -29.73 -4.87
C ILE A 47 8.40 -28.61 -5.07
N TYR A 48 7.54 -28.72 -6.10
CA TYR A 48 6.49 -27.75 -6.40
C TYR A 48 5.18 -28.01 -5.64
N ALA A 49 5.00 -29.19 -5.02
CA ALA A 49 3.81 -29.51 -4.24
C ALA A 49 3.54 -28.50 -3.09
N PRO A 50 4.55 -28.09 -2.29
CA PRO A 50 4.35 -27.07 -1.25
C PRO A 50 4.58 -25.62 -1.73
N ALA A 51 4.68 -25.34 -3.03
CA ALA A 51 5.07 -24.01 -3.51
C ALA A 51 4.12 -22.88 -3.05
N LEU A 52 2.80 -23.15 -3.05
CA LEU A 52 1.80 -22.21 -2.55
C LEU A 52 1.96 -21.98 -1.03
N THR A 53 2.16 -23.06 -0.27
CA THR A 53 2.42 -23.00 1.17
C THR A 53 3.65 -22.15 1.49
N TYR A 54 4.76 -22.35 0.78
CA TYR A 54 5.98 -21.56 0.97
C TYR A 54 5.79 -20.09 0.60
N THR A 55 5.06 -19.81 -0.48
CA THR A 55 4.77 -18.44 -0.89
C THR A 55 3.93 -17.71 0.16
N LEU A 56 2.92 -18.38 0.73
CA LEU A 56 2.10 -17.83 1.80
C LEU A 56 2.91 -17.62 3.08
N LEU A 57 3.74 -18.59 3.47
CA LEU A 57 4.63 -18.45 4.63
C LEU A 57 5.57 -17.24 4.46
N PHE A 58 6.24 -17.14 3.31
CA PHE A 58 7.13 -16.03 3.01
C PHE A 58 6.39 -14.68 3.07
N THR A 59 5.20 -14.60 2.47
CA THR A 59 4.36 -13.40 2.49
C THR A 59 4.00 -12.98 3.93
N LEU A 60 3.63 -13.95 4.79
CA LEU A 60 3.33 -13.68 6.20
C LEU A 60 4.56 -13.22 6.99
N VAL A 61 5.74 -13.80 6.72
CA VAL A 61 7.01 -13.39 7.34
C VAL A 61 7.37 -11.96 6.96
N VAL A 62 7.28 -11.62 5.67
CA VAL A 62 7.55 -10.27 5.17
C VAL A 62 6.58 -9.27 5.80
N TYR A 63 5.28 -9.59 5.83
CA TYR A 63 4.29 -8.73 6.48
C TYR A 63 4.58 -8.53 7.97
N ALA A 64 4.93 -9.59 8.71
CA ALA A 64 5.26 -9.48 10.12
C ALA A 64 6.51 -8.59 10.36
N PHE A 65 7.49 -8.69 9.46
CA PHE A 65 8.68 -7.85 9.49
C PHE A 65 8.35 -6.37 9.20
N GLU A 66 7.56 -6.08 8.17
CA GLU A 66 7.14 -4.72 7.83
C GLU A 66 6.28 -4.10 8.95
N ALA A 67 5.33 -4.86 9.50
CA ALA A 67 4.52 -4.42 10.62
C ALA A 67 5.38 -4.08 11.84
N HIS A 68 6.45 -4.85 12.10
CA HIS A 68 7.41 -4.54 13.16
C HIS A 68 8.16 -3.23 12.90
N LEU A 69 8.63 -3.00 11.67
CA LEU A 69 9.29 -1.74 11.31
C LEU A 69 8.34 -0.54 11.44
N ASP A 70 7.07 -0.70 11.06
CA ASP A 70 6.07 0.34 11.17
C ASP A 70 5.73 0.67 12.63
N ASP A 71 5.70 -0.32 13.52
CA ASP A 71 5.55 -0.10 14.95
C ASP A 71 6.71 0.72 15.55
N LEU A 72 7.94 0.42 15.12
CA LEU A 72 9.12 1.17 15.53
C LEU A 72 9.06 2.62 15.04
N GLN A 73 8.67 2.85 13.79
CA GLN A 73 8.49 4.19 13.23
C GLN A 73 7.36 4.94 13.95
N TYR A 74 6.24 4.27 14.27
CA TYR A 74 5.14 4.88 15.00
C TYR A 74 5.55 5.28 16.42
N ALA A 75 6.38 4.46 17.10
CA ALA A 75 6.96 4.81 18.38
C ALA A 75 7.89 6.03 18.28
N ALA A 76 8.71 6.10 17.23
CA ALA A 76 9.59 7.24 16.98
C ALA A 76 8.80 8.56 16.80
N TYR A 77 7.65 8.53 16.12
CA TYR A 77 6.82 9.72 15.94
C TYR A 77 6.10 10.21 17.21
N LYS A 78 6.06 9.40 18.28
CA LYS A 78 5.51 9.85 19.58
C LYS A 78 6.49 10.72 20.36
N ILE A 79 7.77 10.70 20.01
CA ILE A 79 8.80 11.53 20.64
C ILE A 79 8.62 12.96 20.11
N LYS A 80 8.05 13.83 20.96
CA LYS A 80 7.76 15.24 20.61
C LYS A 80 8.91 16.20 20.89
N ASP A 81 9.97 15.72 21.52
CA ASP A 81 11.10 16.57 21.87
C ASP A 81 11.85 17.01 20.61
N PHE A 82 12.02 18.32 20.47
CA PHE A 82 12.79 18.87 19.38
C PHE A 82 14.26 18.44 19.50
N PRO A 83 14.91 17.95 18.42
CA PRO A 83 16.26 17.40 18.51
C PRO A 83 17.27 18.43 19.03
N LYS A 84 18.03 18.07 20.08
CA LYS A 84 18.98 18.96 20.76
C LYS A 84 20.00 19.58 19.80
N ASN A 85 20.59 18.77 18.92
CA ASN A 85 21.57 19.24 17.93
C ASN A 85 21.00 20.31 16.98
N LEU A 86 19.73 20.17 16.59
CA LEU A 86 19.06 21.18 15.77
C LEU A 86 18.74 22.43 16.59
N LYS A 87 18.28 22.26 17.84
CA LYS A 87 18.02 23.37 18.76
C LYS A 87 19.25 24.25 18.94
N ASP A 88 20.38 23.64 19.28
CA ASP A 88 21.64 24.34 19.52
C ASP A 88 22.16 25.06 18.27
N THR A 89 21.97 24.45 17.09
CA THR A 89 22.37 25.04 15.82
C THR A 89 21.51 26.26 15.48
N VAL A 90 20.19 26.15 15.66
CA VAL A 90 19.25 27.24 15.35
C VAL A 90 19.42 28.39 16.34
N LEU A 91 19.62 28.11 17.63
CA LEU A 91 19.92 29.13 18.63
C LEU A 91 21.17 29.94 18.29
N LYS A 92 22.22 29.30 17.75
CA LYS A 92 23.41 30.01 17.26
C LYS A 92 23.07 30.90 16.07
N ILE A 93 22.27 30.43 15.12
CA ILE A 93 21.88 31.21 13.94
C ILE A 93 21.02 32.41 14.34
N ASP A 94 20.01 32.22 15.19
CA ASP A 94 19.15 33.29 15.70
C ASP A 94 19.98 34.31 16.50
N GLY A 95 20.93 33.86 17.33
CA GLY A 95 21.87 34.73 18.04
C GLY A 95 22.77 35.56 17.09
N LEU A 96 23.27 34.95 16.02
CA LEU A 96 24.06 35.65 14.99
C LEU A 96 23.22 36.63 14.15
N ALA A 97 21.95 36.30 13.88
CA ALA A 97 21.02 37.16 13.18
C ALA A 97 20.69 38.41 14.01
N ASN A 98 20.44 38.22 15.32
CA ASN A 98 20.20 39.33 16.25
C ASN A 98 21.44 40.23 16.40
N ALA A 99 22.64 39.66 16.51
CA ALA A 99 23.89 40.43 16.56
C ALA A 99 24.19 41.23 15.27
N LYS A 100 23.68 40.80 14.11
CA LYS A 100 23.76 41.55 12.85
C LYS A 100 22.70 42.65 12.73
N SER A 101 21.60 42.53 13.49
CA SER A 101 20.46 43.46 13.46
C SER A 101 20.68 44.73 14.29
N GLU A 102 21.59 44.72 15.27
CA GLU A 102 21.87 45.87 16.16
C GLU A 102 22.43 47.13 15.43
N GLY A 103 22.69 47.06 14.13
CA GLY A 103 23.15 48.20 13.32
C GLY A 103 22.05 49.02 12.61
N ASN A 104 20.77 48.61 12.65
CA ASN A 104 19.72 49.34 11.94
C ASN A 104 18.41 49.37 12.74
N THR A 105 18.09 50.54 13.30
CA THR A 105 16.89 50.76 14.12
C THR A 105 15.66 50.83 13.22
N LYS A 106 14.77 49.83 13.31
CA LYS A 106 13.30 49.95 13.25
C LYS A 106 12.64 48.56 13.34
N GLU A 107 11.50 48.54 14.04
CA GLU A 107 10.43 47.53 14.03
C GLU A 107 10.50 46.40 15.08
N GLU A 108 9.96 46.73 16.27
CA GLU A 108 9.61 45.82 17.37
C GLU A 108 8.40 44.91 17.09
N GLU A 109 7.68 45.06 15.97
CA GLU A 109 6.53 44.19 15.61
C GLU A 109 6.94 42.88 14.90
N ALA A 110 8.21 42.70 14.55
CA ALA A 110 8.72 41.57 13.75
C ALA A 110 9.40 40.44 14.55
N ALA A 111 9.42 40.48 15.88
CA ALA A 111 10.21 39.53 16.68
C ALA A 111 9.79 38.05 16.52
N ASP A 112 8.48 37.78 16.36
CA ASP A 112 7.95 36.42 16.16
C ASP A 112 8.16 35.90 14.72
N ASP A 113 8.30 36.81 13.74
CA ASP A 113 8.51 36.45 12.34
C ASP A 113 10.01 36.31 11.98
N VAL A 114 10.91 36.85 12.80
CA VAL A 114 12.38 36.73 12.59
C VAL A 114 12.97 35.48 13.26
N LEU A 115 12.46 35.04 14.41
CA LEU A 115 13.04 33.89 15.13
C LEU A 115 12.74 32.55 14.43
N LEU A 116 13.79 31.80 14.10
CA LEU A 116 13.68 30.54 13.36
C LEU A 116 13.29 29.37 14.27
N LEU A 117 13.73 29.38 15.53
CA LEU A 117 13.45 28.30 16.47
C LEU A 117 11.95 27.98 16.66
N PRO A 118 11.07 28.94 17.03
CA PRO A 118 9.64 28.65 17.23
C PRO A 118 8.97 28.17 15.94
N LYS A 119 9.37 28.70 14.78
CA LYS A 119 8.88 28.25 13.47
C LYS A 119 9.27 26.80 13.18
N LEU A 120 10.50 26.41 13.51
CA LEU A 120 10.99 25.05 13.32
C LEU A 120 10.37 24.06 14.29
N GLU A 121 10.19 24.43 15.56
CA GLU A 121 9.47 23.62 16.55
C GLU A 121 8.01 23.38 16.11
N SER A 122 7.32 24.42 15.64
CA SER A 122 5.96 24.29 15.09
C SER A 122 5.90 23.39 13.86
N LYS A 123 6.85 23.53 12.92
CA LYS A 123 6.94 22.66 11.74
C LYS A 123 7.25 21.21 12.13
N PHE A 124 8.13 21.00 13.11
CA PHE A 124 8.44 19.67 13.63
C PHE A 124 7.19 19.00 14.20
N GLU A 125 6.41 19.69 15.03
CA GLU A 125 5.17 19.15 15.58
C GLU A 125 4.15 18.80 14.49
N LYS A 126 4.02 19.66 13.45
CA LYS A 126 3.15 19.38 12.29
C LYS A 126 3.61 18.14 11.52
N SER A 127 4.91 18.03 11.23
CA SER A 127 5.50 16.87 10.56
C SER A 127 5.31 15.57 11.36
N GLN A 128 5.40 15.64 12.69
CA GLN A 128 5.14 14.51 13.58
C GLN A 128 3.69 14.05 13.50
N LYS A 129 2.72 14.98 13.57
CA LYS A 129 1.28 14.66 13.41
C LYS A 129 0.98 14.07 12.03
N TYR A 130 1.60 14.59 10.97
CA TYR A 130 1.50 14.03 9.62
C TYR A 130 2.06 12.61 9.55
N GLY A 131 3.26 12.38 10.11
CA GLY A 131 3.88 11.05 10.18
C GLY A 131 2.99 10.02 10.88
N VAL A 132 2.39 10.39 12.01
CA VAL A 132 1.43 9.56 12.76
C VAL A 132 0.20 9.20 11.93
N ASP A 133 -0.42 10.17 11.25
CA ASP A 133 -1.60 9.90 10.43
C ASP A 133 -1.26 9.01 9.23
N LYS A 134 -0.11 9.26 8.60
CA LYS A 134 0.37 8.50 7.44
C LYS A 134 0.67 7.05 7.80
N ILE A 135 1.40 6.81 8.89
CA ILE A 135 1.78 5.44 9.26
C ILE A 135 0.58 4.62 9.71
N ARG A 136 -0.37 5.21 10.45
CA ARG A 136 -1.61 4.52 10.81
C ARG A 136 -2.41 4.08 9.58
N PHE A 137 -2.49 4.94 8.58
CA PHE A 137 -3.14 4.59 7.32
C PHE A 137 -2.37 3.51 6.55
N GLN A 138 -1.04 3.62 6.50
CA GLN A 138 -0.17 2.64 5.86
C GLN A 138 -0.36 1.24 6.46
N MET A 139 -0.36 1.11 7.79
CA MET A 139 -0.58 -0.18 8.47
C MET A 139 -1.93 -0.81 8.10
N VAL A 140 -3.00 -0.01 8.02
CA VAL A 140 -4.33 -0.50 7.61
C VAL A 140 -4.33 -0.91 6.14
N SER A 141 -3.71 -0.13 5.26
CA SER A 141 -3.61 -0.44 3.84
C SER A 141 -2.78 -1.71 3.59
N GLN A 142 -1.68 -1.90 4.31
CA GLN A 142 -0.85 -3.11 4.21
C GLN A 142 -1.61 -4.36 4.66
N LEU A 143 -2.38 -4.27 5.75
CA LEU A 143 -3.21 -5.38 6.20
C LEU A 143 -4.27 -5.75 5.15
N TYR A 144 -4.89 -4.76 4.51
CA TYR A 144 -5.81 -5.02 3.40
C TYR A 144 -5.09 -5.71 2.23
N ASN A 145 -3.93 -5.19 1.80
CA ASN A 145 -3.15 -5.76 0.70
C ASN A 145 -2.71 -7.20 1.00
N LEU A 146 -2.39 -7.51 2.26
CA LEU A 146 -2.10 -8.88 2.69
C LEU A 146 -3.31 -9.79 2.50
N ILE A 147 -4.47 -9.38 3.01
CA ILE A 147 -5.71 -10.16 2.92
C ILE A 147 -6.12 -10.36 1.46
N GLU A 148 -6.04 -9.32 0.64
CA GLU A 148 -6.32 -9.37 -0.80
C GLU A 148 -5.35 -10.32 -1.51
N GLY A 149 -4.03 -10.17 -1.29
CA GLY A 149 -3.01 -11.00 -1.92
C GLY A 149 -3.13 -12.46 -1.52
N VAL A 150 -3.28 -12.76 -0.23
CA VAL A 150 -3.53 -14.13 0.26
C VAL A 150 -4.83 -14.67 -0.32
N GLY A 151 -5.90 -13.87 -0.37
CA GLY A 151 -7.17 -14.22 -0.98
C GLY A 151 -7.02 -14.57 -2.47
N PHE A 152 -6.30 -13.77 -3.25
CA PHE A 152 -6.04 -14.04 -4.65
C PHE A 152 -5.22 -15.32 -4.87
N LEU A 153 -4.22 -15.56 -4.04
CA LEU A 153 -3.41 -16.77 -4.09
C LEU A 153 -4.25 -18.02 -3.78
N VAL A 154 -4.96 -18.00 -2.66
CA VAL A 154 -5.74 -19.13 -2.16
C VAL A 154 -6.98 -19.39 -3.02
N CYS A 155 -7.59 -18.37 -3.62
CA CYS A 155 -8.71 -18.56 -4.54
C CYS A 155 -8.29 -19.02 -5.94
N GLY A 156 -7.00 -19.00 -6.29
CA GLY A 156 -6.55 -19.27 -7.67
C GLY A 156 -6.95 -18.15 -8.64
N PHE A 157 -6.86 -16.89 -8.21
CA PHE A 157 -7.29 -15.74 -8.99
C PHE A 157 -6.52 -15.56 -10.30
N LEU A 158 -5.21 -15.84 -10.32
CA LEU A 158 -4.39 -15.77 -11.53
C LEU A 158 -4.83 -16.77 -12.62
N PRO A 159 -4.96 -18.09 -12.34
CA PRO A 159 -5.47 -19.02 -13.33
C PRO A 159 -6.91 -18.69 -13.76
N TYR A 160 -7.76 -18.25 -12.84
CA TYR A 160 -9.13 -17.83 -13.16
C TYR A 160 -9.18 -16.66 -14.14
N THR A 161 -8.38 -15.62 -13.88
CA THR A 161 -8.31 -14.44 -14.75
C THR A 161 -7.66 -14.74 -16.10
N TRP A 162 -6.75 -15.73 -16.17
CA TRP A 162 -6.22 -16.22 -17.43
C TRP A 162 -7.31 -16.89 -18.28
N ASP A 163 -8.08 -17.81 -17.71
CA ASP A 163 -9.15 -18.50 -18.45
C ASP A 163 -10.25 -17.51 -18.89
N MET A 164 -10.56 -16.52 -18.04
CA MET A 164 -11.41 -15.41 -18.41
C MET A 164 -10.84 -14.63 -19.61
N ALA A 165 -9.55 -14.27 -19.59
CA ALA A 165 -8.93 -13.56 -20.70
C ALA A 165 -8.95 -14.37 -22.00
N ALA A 166 -8.69 -15.69 -21.92
CA ALA A 166 -8.75 -16.60 -23.05
C ALA A 166 -10.18 -16.66 -23.64
N SER A 167 -11.20 -16.67 -22.78
CA SER A 167 -12.61 -16.67 -23.21
C SER A 167 -13.04 -15.37 -23.90
N VAL A 168 -12.43 -14.23 -23.54
CA VAL A 168 -12.76 -12.91 -24.09
C VAL A 168 -12.07 -12.65 -25.42
N TYR A 169 -10.82 -13.11 -25.57
CA TYR A 169 -10.03 -12.85 -26.78
C TYR A 169 -9.04 -13.98 -27.07
N ASP A 170 -9.46 -14.87 -27.97
CA ASP A 170 -8.65 -16.00 -28.45
C ASP A 170 -8.00 -15.68 -29.80
N LYS A 171 -6.98 -14.83 -29.80
CA LYS A 171 -6.11 -14.60 -30.97
C LYS A 171 -4.67 -15.05 -30.71
N GLY A 172 -4.54 -16.19 -30.03
CA GLY A 172 -3.27 -16.77 -29.61
C GLY A 172 -2.67 -16.14 -28.35
N GLU A 173 -1.60 -16.77 -27.86
CA GLU A 173 -1.01 -16.51 -26.54
C GLU A 173 -0.68 -15.03 -26.27
N ILE A 174 -0.24 -14.28 -27.29
CA ILE A 174 0.10 -12.84 -27.13
C ILE A 174 -1.18 -12.03 -26.88
N GLY A 175 -2.25 -12.30 -27.64
CA GLY A 175 -3.54 -11.63 -27.48
C GLY A 175 -4.16 -11.90 -26.11
N THR A 176 -4.17 -13.18 -25.69
CA THR A 176 -4.66 -13.60 -24.37
C THR A 176 -3.85 -12.94 -23.25
N SER A 177 -2.51 -12.89 -23.38
CA SER A 177 -1.64 -12.23 -22.41
C SER A 177 -1.93 -10.73 -22.26
N LEU A 178 -2.21 -10.02 -23.37
CA LEU A 178 -2.55 -8.60 -23.31
C LEU A 178 -3.88 -8.35 -22.59
N VAL A 179 -4.90 -9.17 -22.87
CA VAL A 179 -6.20 -9.07 -22.20
C VAL A 179 -6.10 -9.45 -20.73
N PHE A 180 -5.33 -10.50 -20.42
CA PHE A 180 -5.02 -10.90 -19.05
C PHE A 180 -4.40 -9.75 -18.25
N LEU A 181 -3.35 -9.13 -18.79
CA LEU A 181 -2.71 -7.97 -18.14
C LEU A 181 -3.66 -6.78 -18.03
N ALA A 182 -4.53 -6.55 -19.01
CA ALA A 182 -5.53 -5.49 -18.94
C ALA A 182 -6.53 -5.73 -17.79
N ILE A 183 -7.05 -6.94 -17.66
CA ILE A 183 -7.96 -7.32 -16.57
C ILE A 183 -7.26 -7.16 -15.21
N LEU A 184 -6.03 -7.65 -15.06
CA LEU A 184 -5.26 -7.50 -13.82
C LEU A 184 -5.03 -6.03 -13.47
N THR A 185 -4.66 -5.21 -14.45
CA THR A 185 -4.43 -3.77 -14.26
C THR A 185 -5.70 -3.06 -13.82
N LEU A 186 -6.84 -3.39 -14.43
CA LEU A 186 -8.13 -2.80 -14.10
C LEU A 186 -8.58 -3.19 -12.69
N ILE A 187 -8.49 -4.47 -12.34
CA ILE A 187 -8.85 -4.94 -11.01
C ILE A 187 -7.97 -4.27 -9.95
N GLY A 188 -6.65 -4.28 -10.13
CA GLY A 188 -5.73 -3.62 -9.21
C GLY A 188 -5.96 -2.12 -9.09
N THR A 189 -6.32 -1.44 -10.18
CA THR A 189 -6.68 -0.01 -10.14
C THR A 189 -7.95 0.22 -9.32
N ILE A 190 -8.96 -0.64 -9.46
CA ILE A 190 -10.21 -0.52 -8.72
C ILE A 190 -10.01 -0.79 -7.23
N THR A 191 -9.22 -1.81 -6.87
CA THR A 191 -8.99 -2.18 -5.47
C THR A 191 -8.09 -1.17 -4.75
N SER A 192 -7.14 -0.54 -5.46
CA SER A 192 -6.29 0.52 -4.88
C SER A 192 -6.99 1.88 -4.77
N LEU A 193 -7.93 2.19 -5.66
CA LEU A 193 -8.62 3.47 -5.75
C LEU A 193 -9.16 4.03 -4.41
N PRO A 194 -9.88 3.26 -3.56
CA PRO A 194 -10.37 3.78 -2.28
C PRO A 194 -9.24 4.25 -1.35
N PHE A 195 -8.12 3.53 -1.32
CA PHE A 195 -6.95 3.88 -0.51
C PHE A 195 -6.27 5.14 -1.03
N GLU A 196 -6.10 5.25 -2.35
CA GLU A 196 -5.53 6.44 -2.98
C GLU A 196 -6.39 7.69 -2.73
N LEU A 197 -7.72 7.56 -2.86
CA LEU A 197 -8.67 8.64 -2.58
C LEU A 197 -8.60 9.08 -1.13
N TYR A 198 -8.60 8.13 -0.19
CA TYR A 198 -8.50 8.45 1.23
C TYR A 198 -7.17 9.15 1.56
N SER A 199 -6.06 8.61 1.09
CA SER A 199 -4.74 9.21 1.26
C SER A 199 -4.71 10.66 0.74
N THR A 200 -5.14 10.87 -0.50
CA THR A 200 -5.07 12.17 -1.18
C THR A 200 -6.05 13.20 -0.60
N PHE A 201 -7.31 12.82 -0.43
CA PHE A 201 -8.38 13.77 -0.11
C PHE A 201 -8.73 13.86 1.38
N GLN A 202 -8.27 12.91 2.21
CA GLN A 202 -8.39 13.01 3.67
C GLN A 202 -7.05 13.32 4.31
N ILE A 203 -6.02 12.50 4.11
CA ILE A 203 -4.74 12.66 4.83
C ILE A 203 -3.98 13.88 4.29
N GLU A 204 -3.63 13.87 3.01
CA GLU A 204 -2.84 14.96 2.41
C GLU A 204 -3.59 16.29 2.43
N LYS A 205 -4.92 16.27 2.30
CA LYS A 205 -5.76 17.47 2.42
C LYS A 205 -5.79 18.02 3.85
N LYS A 206 -5.92 17.16 4.87
CA LYS A 206 -5.88 17.56 6.29
C LYS A 206 -4.59 18.29 6.66
N HIS A 207 -3.47 17.87 6.07
CA HIS A 207 -2.16 18.49 6.29
C HIS A 207 -1.82 19.61 5.30
N GLY A 208 -2.75 19.96 4.40
CA GLY A 208 -2.62 21.08 3.47
C GLY A 208 -1.71 20.84 2.26
N PHE A 209 -1.23 19.60 2.08
CA PHE A 209 -0.38 19.17 0.98
C PHE A 209 -1.16 18.96 -0.32
N ASN A 210 -2.41 18.47 -0.23
CA ASN A 210 -3.21 18.25 -1.43
C ASN A 210 -3.68 19.57 -2.07
N LYS A 211 -3.37 19.76 -3.35
CA LYS A 211 -3.85 20.86 -4.21
C LYS A 211 -4.68 20.38 -5.40
N GLN A 212 -4.84 19.07 -5.56
CA GLN A 212 -5.60 18.47 -6.65
C GLN A 212 -7.10 18.49 -6.37
N THR A 213 -7.89 18.64 -7.42
CA THR A 213 -9.36 18.49 -7.37
C THR A 213 -9.75 17.05 -7.71
N MET A 214 -10.95 16.63 -7.29
CA MET A 214 -11.48 15.29 -7.62
C MET A 214 -11.52 15.05 -9.14
N GLY A 215 -11.98 16.04 -9.91
CA GLY A 215 -12.04 15.93 -11.38
C GLY A 215 -10.65 15.75 -12.01
N LEU A 216 -9.64 16.48 -11.52
CA LEU A 216 -8.27 16.33 -12.00
C LEU A 216 -7.70 14.95 -11.66
N PHE A 217 -7.92 14.47 -10.42
CA PHE A 217 -7.48 13.16 -9.97
C PHE A 217 -8.00 12.03 -10.87
N PHE A 218 -9.32 11.98 -11.13
CA PHE A 218 -9.90 10.94 -11.99
C PHE A 218 -9.46 11.09 -13.45
N SER A 219 -9.37 12.33 -13.96
CA SER A 219 -8.88 12.58 -15.32
C SER A 219 -7.46 12.06 -15.50
N ASP A 220 -6.58 12.32 -14.54
CA ASP A 220 -5.19 11.88 -14.60
C ASP A 220 -5.05 10.37 -14.42
N LYS A 221 -5.90 9.74 -13.61
CA LYS A 221 -5.97 8.28 -13.50
C LYS A 221 -6.37 7.63 -14.82
N VAL A 222 -7.41 8.14 -15.49
CA VAL A 222 -7.82 7.63 -16.81
C VAL A 222 -6.72 7.83 -17.85
N LYS A 223 -6.09 9.02 -17.90
CA LYS A 223 -4.97 9.27 -18.82
C LYS A 223 -3.79 8.34 -18.55
N SER A 224 -3.44 8.13 -17.29
CA SER A 224 -2.37 7.21 -16.90
C SER A 224 -2.68 5.79 -17.32
N LEU A 225 -3.91 5.32 -17.12
CA LEU A 225 -4.34 3.99 -17.52
C LEU A 225 -4.30 3.81 -19.05
N LEU A 226 -4.78 4.80 -19.80
CA LEU A 226 -4.69 4.81 -21.26
C LEU A 226 -3.24 4.78 -21.73
N LEU A 227 -2.37 5.57 -21.11
CA LEU A 227 -0.94 5.60 -21.43
C LEU A 227 -0.28 4.24 -21.17
N THR A 228 -0.61 3.60 -20.05
CA THR A 228 -0.14 2.24 -19.71
C THR A 228 -0.56 1.24 -20.80
N PHE A 229 -1.78 1.30 -21.32
CA PHE A 229 -2.19 0.39 -22.40
C PHE A 229 -1.57 0.71 -23.75
N VAL A 230 -1.48 1.98 -24.10
CA VAL A 230 -0.94 2.43 -25.40
C VAL A 230 0.56 2.15 -25.51
N ILE A 231 1.31 2.29 -24.42
CA ILE A 231 2.77 2.05 -24.41
C ILE A 231 3.09 0.63 -23.94
N GLY A 232 2.52 0.20 -22.82
CA GLY A 232 2.78 -1.10 -22.22
C GLY A 232 2.29 -2.27 -23.07
N GLY A 233 1.15 -2.13 -23.74
CA GLY A 233 0.61 -3.18 -24.61
C GLY A 233 1.58 -3.57 -25.74
N PRO A 234 1.98 -2.63 -26.63
CA PRO A 234 2.97 -2.90 -27.68
C PRO A 234 4.32 -3.38 -27.13
N PHE A 235 4.77 -2.83 -26.00
CA PHE A 235 6.03 -3.24 -25.37
C PHE A 235 5.99 -4.71 -24.94
N VAL A 236 4.93 -5.13 -24.23
CA VAL A 236 4.75 -6.53 -23.83
C VAL A 236 4.60 -7.43 -25.05
N ALA A 237 3.84 -7.01 -26.06
CA ALA A 237 3.67 -7.77 -27.29
C ALA A 237 5.00 -8.02 -28.00
N LEU A 238 5.86 -7.00 -28.09
CA LEU A 238 7.22 -7.12 -28.63
C LEU A 238 8.09 -8.07 -27.81
N LEU A 239 8.06 -7.95 -26.48
CA LEU A 239 8.85 -8.81 -25.59
C LEU A 239 8.45 -10.28 -25.70
N LEU A 240 7.14 -10.56 -25.72
CA LEU A 240 6.61 -11.92 -25.89
C LEU A 240 6.95 -12.49 -27.27
N ASN A 241 6.93 -11.66 -28.31
CA ASN A 241 7.34 -12.07 -29.66
C ASN A 241 8.84 -12.39 -29.70
N TYR A 242 9.69 -11.52 -29.14
CA TYR A 242 11.14 -11.76 -29.08
C TYR A 242 11.50 -13.07 -28.38
N ARG A 243 10.80 -13.44 -27.29
CA ARG A 243 11.02 -14.72 -26.61
C ARG A 243 10.67 -15.95 -27.47
N LYS A 244 9.73 -15.79 -28.43
CA LYS A 244 9.26 -16.90 -29.29
C LYS A 244 10.16 -17.15 -30.50
N GLY A 245 11.02 -16.21 -30.88
CA GLY A 245 11.98 -16.33 -31.99
C GLY A 245 13.32 -16.86 -31.51
#